data_AF-Q24FE4-F1
#
_entry.id   AF-Q24FE4-F1
#
_cell.length_a   1.000
_cell.length_b   1.000
_cell.length_c   1.000
_cell.angle_alpha   90.00
_cell.angle_beta   90.00
_cell.angle_gamma   90.00
#
_symmetry.space_group_name_H-M   'P 1'
#
loop_
_entity.id
_entity.type
_entity.pdbx_description
1 polymer ?
#
loop_
_entity_poly.entity_id
_entity_poly.type
_entity_poly.pdbx_seq_one_letter_code
_entity_poly.pdbx_strand_id
1 'polypeptide(L)'
;MEQKLFKSSIFLLFAVGAFWIIFSSVIYYEQIEITDAYEQFKNILIMGIVFGSVLILWCIIGLNANSKKVNCMYITYNVGVFIFLLASITALVLTIILANKIPDYKNDSECTSESILIEFSELNKISSQTLCQSDCQCYYGSNNSIKPLELGVKNYTLFSSEPIRVQQCKVFDNFDIQNKDSNSEILKAFEQTYKCSGFCSNNSYYVFSDVNNGYPGGDCKDEIIIFVENNNNRFIIASSIMTFAIIVAFVLSILQLYKTSQVYDFQQKNVELHGNNS
;
A
#
# COMPACT_ATOMS: atom_id res chain seq x y z
N MET A 1 -22.45 34.32 5.57
CA MET A 1 -21.06 33.82 5.76
C MET A 1 -21.04 32.37 6.23
N GLU A 2 -21.95 31.96 7.11
CA GLU A 2 -22.06 30.60 7.70
C GLU A 2 -22.10 29.46 6.68
N GLN A 3 -22.97 29.55 5.67
CA GLN A 3 -23.07 28.52 4.63
C GLN A 3 -21.77 28.31 3.83
N LYS A 4 -20.86 29.30 3.81
CA LYS A 4 -19.59 29.18 3.08
C LYS A 4 -18.60 28.27 3.81
N LEU A 5 -18.53 28.36 5.15
CA LEU A 5 -17.59 27.56 5.96
C LEU A 5 -17.94 26.07 5.91
N PHE A 6 -19.22 25.75 6.07
CA PHE A 6 -19.68 24.35 6.01
C PHE A 6 -19.48 23.72 4.62
N LYS A 7 -19.80 24.47 3.55
CA LYS A 7 -19.51 24.03 2.18
C LYS A 7 -18.01 23.84 1.93
N SER A 8 -17.16 24.66 2.53
CA SER A 8 -15.71 24.50 2.44
C SER A 8 -15.24 23.20 3.12
N SER A 9 -15.79 22.86 4.30
CA SER A 9 -15.50 21.58 4.97
C SER A 9 -15.90 20.38 4.11
N ILE A 10 -17.10 20.40 3.52
CA ILE A 10 -17.59 19.35 2.60
C ILE A 10 -16.68 19.23 1.38
N PHE A 11 -16.30 20.35 0.77
CA PHE A 11 -15.43 20.37 -0.40
C PHE A 11 -14.04 19.78 -0.09
N LEU A 12 -13.48 20.10 1.07
CA LEU A 12 -12.21 19.53 1.52
C LEU A 12 -12.31 18.01 1.69
N LEU A 13 -13.35 17.50 2.36
CA LEU A 13 -13.54 16.05 2.51
C LEU A 13 -13.78 15.35 1.17
N PHE A 14 -14.51 15.99 0.25
CA PHE A 14 -14.71 15.46 -1.09
C PHE A 14 -13.38 15.34 -1.84
N ALA A 15 -12.53 16.38 -1.77
CA ALA A 15 -11.21 16.37 -2.38
C ALA A 15 -10.31 15.27 -1.79
N VAL A 16 -10.35 15.07 -0.46
CA VAL A 16 -9.61 13.98 0.21
C VAL A 16 -10.13 12.61 -0.21
N GLY A 17 -11.45 12.42 -0.29
CA GLY A 17 -12.05 11.17 -0.75
C GLY A 17 -11.68 10.84 -2.20
N ALA A 18 -11.77 11.83 -3.10
CA ALA A 18 -11.36 11.68 -4.50
C ALA A 18 -9.87 11.37 -4.64
N PHE A 19 -9.02 12.04 -3.85
CA PHE A 19 -7.59 11.77 -3.81
C PHE A 19 -7.30 10.31 -3.45
N TRP A 20 -7.93 9.77 -2.40
CA TRP A 20 -7.73 8.36 -1.99
C TRP A 20 -8.10 7.38 -3.11
N ILE A 21 -9.24 7.59 -3.77
CA ILE A 21 -9.66 6.73 -4.88
C ILE A 21 -8.63 6.78 -6.02
N ILE A 22 -8.25 7.98 -6.46
CA ILE A 22 -7.31 8.16 -7.58
C ILE A 22 -5.95 7.55 -7.21
N PHE A 23 -5.42 7.91 -6.05
CA PHE A 23 -4.12 7.47 -5.59
C PHE A 23 -4.04 5.94 -5.45
N SER A 24 -4.99 5.32 -4.75
CA SER A 24 -5.02 3.87 -4.61
C SER A 24 -5.22 3.15 -5.94
N SER A 25 -6.02 3.71 -6.86
CA SER A 25 -6.22 3.12 -8.19
C SER A 25 -4.98 3.21 -9.07
N VAL A 26 -4.24 4.32 -9.01
CA VAL A 26 -2.97 4.49 -9.74
C VAL A 26 -1.94 3.49 -9.25
N ILE A 27 -1.75 3.37 -7.94
CA ILE A 27 -0.80 2.40 -7.38
C ILE A 27 -1.20 0.96 -7.71
N TYR A 28 -2.49 0.63 -7.61
CA TYR A 28 -3.02 -0.69 -7.99
C TYR A 28 -2.69 -1.03 -9.45
N TYR A 29 -2.83 -0.06 -10.36
CA TYR A 29 -2.55 -0.25 -11.78
C TYR A 29 -1.05 -0.33 -12.09
N GLU A 30 -0.23 0.56 -11.49
CA GLU A 30 1.21 0.58 -11.70
C GLU A 30 1.93 -0.65 -11.11
N GLN A 31 1.37 -1.26 -10.06
CA GLN A 31 1.99 -2.36 -9.31
C GLN A 31 1.18 -3.66 -9.41
N ILE A 32 0.55 -3.92 -10.56
CA ILE A 32 -0.37 -5.06 -10.72
C ILE A 32 0.30 -6.41 -10.43
N GLU A 33 1.56 -6.60 -10.82
CA GLU A 33 2.31 -7.84 -10.60
C GLU A 33 2.53 -8.13 -9.10
N ILE A 34 2.94 -7.12 -8.33
CA ILE A 34 3.09 -7.23 -6.87
C ILE A 34 1.72 -7.39 -6.20
N THR A 35 0.71 -6.68 -6.70
CA THR A 35 -0.65 -6.70 -6.15
C THR A 35 -1.30 -8.07 -6.29
N ASP A 36 -1.07 -8.77 -7.41
CA ASP A 36 -1.59 -10.12 -7.60
C ASP A 36 -0.80 -11.18 -6.84
N ALA A 37 0.50 -10.96 -6.58
CA ALA A 37 1.33 -11.86 -5.79
C ALA A 37 1.14 -11.71 -4.27
N TYR A 38 0.81 -10.50 -3.79
CA TYR A 38 0.72 -10.20 -2.35
C TYR A 38 -0.67 -9.69 -1.95
N GLU A 39 -1.53 -10.62 -1.54
CA GLU A 39 -2.95 -10.37 -1.22
C GLU A 39 -3.15 -9.27 -0.17
N GLN A 40 -2.26 -9.17 0.82
CA GLN A 40 -2.35 -8.12 1.85
C GLN A 40 -2.20 -6.72 1.24
N PHE A 41 -1.26 -6.52 0.32
CA PHE A 41 -1.06 -5.23 -0.34
C PHE A 41 -2.25 -4.87 -1.22
N LYS A 42 -2.80 -5.84 -1.96
CA LYS A 42 -4.05 -5.69 -2.71
C LYS A 42 -5.20 -5.25 -1.81
N ASN A 43 -5.39 -5.91 -0.68
CA ASN A 43 -6.44 -5.60 0.28
C ASN A 43 -6.28 -4.19 0.88
N ILE A 44 -5.06 -3.74 1.15
CA ILE A 44 -4.77 -2.37 1.60
C ILE A 44 -5.18 -1.34 0.53
N LEU A 45 -4.84 -1.57 -0.74
CA LEU A 45 -5.21 -0.66 -1.83
C LEU A 45 -6.73 -0.61 -2.05
N ILE A 46 -7.41 -1.76 -2.02
CA ILE A 46 -8.87 -1.84 -2.10
C ILE A 46 -9.52 -1.10 -0.91
N MET A 47 -8.98 -1.28 0.30
CA MET A 47 -9.46 -0.57 1.48
C MET A 47 -9.34 0.95 1.32
N GLY A 48 -8.27 1.44 0.68
CA GLY A 48 -8.11 2.87 0.33
C GLY A 48 -9.20 3.38 -0.61
N ILE A 49 -9.56 2.60 -1.65
CA ILE A 49 -10.65 2.94 -2.58
C ILE A 49 -12.00 2.96 -1.86
N VAL A 50 -12.27 1.95 -1.02
CA VAL A 50 -13.50 1.88 -0.21
C VAL A 50 -13.58 3.07 0.74
N PHE A 51 -12.49 3.39 1.43
CA PHE A 51 -12.41 4.53 2.34
C PHE A 51 -12.70 5.86 1.63
N GLY A 52 -12.09 6.10 0.48
CA GLY A 52 -12.37 7.28 -0.34
C GLY A 52 -13.83 7.36 -0.82
N SER A 53 -14.42 6.22 -1.17
CA SER A 53 -15.83 6.14 -1.58
C SER A 53 -16.77 6.46 -0.42
N VAL A 54 -16.49 5.94 0.77
CA VAL A 54 -17.25 6.21 1.99
C VAL A 54 -17.16 7.69 2.38
N LEU A 55 -15.98 8.33 2.24
CA LEU A 55 -15.84 9.77 2.42
C LEU A 55 -16.74 10.59 1.49
N ILE A 56 -16.81 10.22 0.21
CA ILE A 56 -17.69 10.89 -0.77
C ILE A 56 -19.16 10.72 -0.40
N LEU A 57 -19.58 9.51 0.01
CA LEU A 57 -20.94 9.28 0.51
C LEU A 57 -21.23 10.14 1.74
N TRP A 58 -20.26 10.31 2.63
CA TRP A 58 -20.39 11.18 3.80
C TRP A 58 -20.54 12.66 3.45
N CYS A 59 -19.90 13.11 2.37
CA CYS A 59 -20.10 14.45 1.83
C CYS A 59 -21.54 14.67 1.37
N ILE A 60 -22.21 13.64 0.80
CA ILE A 60 -23.63 13.72 0.40
C ILE A 60 -24.52 13.92 1.64
N ILE A 61 -24.22 13.22 2.74
CA ILE A 61 -24.92 13.43 4.03
C ILE A 61 -24.72 14.88 4.51
N GLY A 62 -23.50 15.41 4.41
CA GLY A 62 -23.20 16.82 4.71
C GLY A 62 -24.04 17.78 3.85
N LEU A 63 -24.11 17.58 2.54
CA LEU A 63 -24.92 18.40 1.63
C LEU A 63 -26.42 18.35 1.98
N ASN A 64 -26.92 17.16 2.35
CA ASN A 64 -28.30 16.97 2.78
C ASN A 64 -28.58 17.67 4.12
N ALA A 65 -27.65 17.59 5.08
CA ALA A 65 -27.72 18.30 6.35
C ALA A 65 -27.82 19.82 6.12
N ASN A 66 -27.00 20.36 5.21
CA ASN A 66 -27.03 21.77 4.86
C ASN A 66 -28.35 22.22 4.22
N SER A 67 -28.95 21.35 3.40
CA SER A 67 -30.18 21.68 2.66
C SER A 67 -31.41 21.63 3.56
N LYS A 68 -31.52 20.60 4.41
CA LYS A 68 -32.69 20.39 5.27
C LYS A 68 -32.64 21.13 6.61
N LYS A 69 -31.46 21.65 7.01
CA LYS A 69 -31.22 22.36 8.28
C LYS A 69 -31.66 21.56 9.52
N VAL A 70 -31.59 20.23 9.47
CA VAL A 70 -31.97 19.34 10.58
C VAL A 70 -30.78 19.12 11.51
N ASN A 71 -30.90 19.47 12.79
CA ASN A 71 -29.82 19.38 13.78
C ASN A 71 -29.22 17.97 13.90
N CYS A 72 -30.06 16.94 13.89
CA CYS A 72 -29.61 15.54 13.96
C CYS A 72 -28.65 15.16 12.81
N MET A 73 -28.87 15.70 11.59
CA MET A 73 -27.99 15.43 10.45
C MET A 73 -26.62 16.10 10.60
N TYR A 74 -26.56 17.31 11.18
CA TYR A 74 -25.29 17.98 11.47
C TYR A 74 -24.47 17.24 12.54
N ILE A 75 -25.13 16.73 13.59
CA ILE A 75 -24.48 15.92 14.61
C ILE A 75 -23.91 14.64 13.98
N THR A 76 -24.72 13.93 13.20
CA THR A 76 -24.31 12.70 12.50
C THR A 76 -23.11 12.94 11.58
N TYR A 77 -23.13 14.03 10.80
CA TYR A 77 -22.01 14.42 9.96
C TYR A 77 -20.74 14.63 10.77
N ASN A 78 -20.80 15.45 11.85
CA ASN A 78 -19.64 15.74 12.70
C ASN A 78 -19.05 14.49 13.36
N VAL A 79 -19.90 13.57 13.85
CA VAL A 79 -19.44 12.30 14.43
C VAL A 79 -18.67 11.47 13.38
N GLY A 80 -19.16 11.38 12.15
CA GLY A 80 -18.42 10.67 11.11
C GLY A 80 -17.11 11.35 10.71
N VAL A 81 -17.09 12.68 10.58
CA VAL A 81 -15.83 13.42 10.34
C VAL A 81 -14.82 13.18 11.46
N PHE A 82 -15.26 13.11 12.71
CA PHE A 82 -14.41 12.74 13.84
C PHE A 82 -13.86 11.32 13.73
N ILE A 83 -14.68 10.34 13.31
CA ILE A 83 -14.22 8.96 13.07
C ILE A 83 -13.15 8.93 11.95
N PHE A 84 -13.37 9.64 10.84
CA PHE A 84 -12.37 9.74 9.76
C PHE A 84 -11.08 10.40 10.21
N LEU A 85 -11.16 11.40 11.10
CA LEU A 85 -9.99 12.02 11.69
C LEU A 85 -9.17 11.03 12.53
N LEU A 86 -9.83 10.21 13.36
CA LEU A 86 -9.13 9.18 14.14
C LEU A 86 -8.46 8.14 13.22
N ALA A 87 -9.15 7.73 12.15
CA ALA A 87 -8.60 6.83 11.16
C ALA A 87 -7.38 7.43 10.43
N SER A 88 -7.44 8.71 10.03
CA SER A 88 -6.32 9.37 9.35
C SER A 88 -5.10 9.56 10.26
N ILE A 89 -5.32 9.91 11.53
CA ILE A 89 -4.25 9.99 12.53
C ILE A 89 -3.60 8.62 12.73
N THR A 90 -4.41 7.56 12.84
CA THR A 90 -3.89 6.19 13.00
C THR A 90 -3.03 5.77 11.81
N ALA A 91 -3.49 6.03 10.58
CA ALA A 91 -2.73 5.74 9.37
C ALA A 91 -1.42 6.53 9.30
N LEU A 92 -1.42 7.81 9.67
CA LEU A 92 -0.21 8.63 9.74
C LEU A 92 0.79 8.07 10.75
N VAL A 93 0.34 7.72 11.97
CA VAL A 93 1.20 7.15 13.01
C VAL A 93 1.81 5.82 12.56
N LEU A 94 1.00 4.93 11.97
CA LEU A 94 1.49 3.65 11.43
C LEU A 94 2.55 3.87 10.34
N THR A 95 2.35 4.85 9.44
CA THR A 95 3.32 5.17 8.39
C THR A 95 4.65 5.67 8.99
N ILE A 96 4.60 6.49 10.05
CA ILE A 96 5.80 6.95 10.77
C ILE A 96 6.51 5.79 11.49
N ILE A 97 5.76 4.88 12.13
CA ILE A 97 6.33 3.70 12.78
C ILE A 97 7.05 2.82 11.75
N LEU A 98 6.43 2.56 10.60
CA LEU A 98 7.03 1.82 9.50
C LEU A 98 8.29 2.53 8.99
N ALA A 99 8.26 3.86 8.86
CA ALA A 99 9.42 4.66 8.47
C ALA A 99 10.62 4.45 9.39
N ASN A 100 10.38 4.44 10.69
CA ASN A 100 11.43 4.25 11.69
C ASN A 100 11.99 2.83 11.71
N LYS A 101 11.26 1.87 11.13
CA LYS A 101 11.70 0.47 11.02
C LYS A 101 12.53 0.19 9.78
N ILE A 102 12.43 1.00 8.71
CA ILE A 102 13.20 0.80 7.47
C ILE A 102 14.72 0.66 7.72
N PRO A 103 15.37 1.48 8.58
CA PRO A 103 16.79 1.33 8.86
C PRO A 103 17.17 -0.04 9.44
N ASP A 104 16.30 -0.66 10.24
CA ASP A 104 16.53 -2.00 10.81
C ASP A 104 16.62 -3.03 9.66
N TYR A 105 15.67 -2.99 8.71
CA TYR A 105 15.69 -3.85 7.52
C TYR A 105 16.91 -3.57 6.63
N LYS A 106 17.26 -2.30 6.45
CA LYS A 106 18.39 -1.89 5.60
C LYS A 106 19.73 -2.38 6.13
N ASN A 107 19.93 -2.29 7.44
CA ASN A 107 21.18 -2.65 8.07
C ASN A 107 21.34 -4.16 8.28
N ASP A 108 20.28 -4.96 8.17
CA ASP A 108 20.32 -6.42 8.29
C ASP A 108 20.81 -7.10 7.00
N SER A 109 22.08 -6.91 6.63
CA SER A 109 22.67 -7.45 5.40
C SER A 109 22.61 -8.98 5.29
N GLU A 110 22.45 -9.68 6.42
CA GLU A 110 22.41 -11.16 6.47
C GLU A 110 20.99 -11.72 6.55
N CYS A 111 19.95 -10.87 6.60
CA CYS A 111 18.55 -11.28 6.73
C CYS A 111 18.30 -12.18 7.96
N THR A 112 18.83 -11.80 9.12
CA THR A 112 18.74 -12.59 10.36
C THR A 112 17.76 -12.04 11.39
N SER A 113 17.26 -10.82 11.20
CA SER A 113 16.51 -10.10 12.22
C SER A 113 15.00 -10.37 12.22
N GLU A 114 14.41 -10.54 11.03
CA GLU A 114 12.96 -10.62 10.85
C GLU A 114 12.58 -11.93 10.13
N SER A 115 11.53 -12.61 10.60
CA SER A 115 11.19 -13.96 10.13
C SER A 115 10.96 -14.03 8.63
N ILE A 116 10.33 -13.01 8.05
CA ILE A 116 10.08 -12.94 6.60
C ILE A 116 11.36 -12.76 5.79
N LEU A 117 12.35 -12.01 6.31
CA LEU A 117 13.64 -11.86 5.65
C LEU A 117 14.42 -13.18 5.66
N ILE A 118 14.36 -13.91 6.79
CA ILE A 118 14.98 -15.22 6.93
C ILE A 118 14.35 -16.19 5.92
N GLU A 119 13.03 -16.26 5.85
CA GLU A 119 12.31 -17.14 4.91
C GLU A 119 12.65 -16.83 3.45
N PHE A 120 12.69 -15.53 3.07
CA PHE A 120 13.05 -15.13 1.71
C PHE A 120 14.52 -15.44 1.38
N SER A 121 15.44 -15.18 2.31
CA SER A 121 16.87 -15.47 2.15
C SER A 121 17.12 -16.98 2.02
N GLU A 122 16.50 -17.79 2.87
CA GLU A 122 16.60 -19.26 2.83
C GLU A 122 16.02 -19.84 1.55
N LEU A 123 14.82 -19.39 1.16
CA LEU A 123 14.19 -19.80 -0.09
C LEU A 123 15.04 -19.39 -1.30
N ASN A 124 15.59 -18.18 -1.32
CA ASN A 124 16.49 -17.72 -2.37
C ASN A 124 17.73 -18.60 -2.48
N LYS A 125 18.38 -18.89 -1.35
CA LYS A 125 19.60 -19.70 -1.30
C LYS A 125 19.37 -21.13 -1.82
N ILE A 126 18.33 -21.81 -1.35
CA ILE A 126 18.04 -23.19 -1.77
C ILE A 126 17.61 -23.19 -3.25
N SER A 127 16.83 -22.21 -3.67
CA SER A 127 16.35 -22.10 -5.06
C SER A 127 17.48 -21.84 -6.05
N SER A 128 18.40 -20.92 -5.76
CA SER A 128 19.54 -20.59 -6.63
C SER A 128 20.58 -21.70 -6.73
N GLN A 129 20.66 -22.56 -5.71
CA GLN A 129 21.47 -23.78 -5.72
C GLN A 129 20.79 -24.95 -6.45
N THR A 130 19.48 -24.88 -6.69
CA THR A 130 18.69 -25.94 -7.34
C THR A 130 18.52 -25.69 -8.83
N LEU A 131 18.01 -24.52 -9.20
CA LEU A 131 17.77 -24.14 -10.58
C LEU A 131 19.11 -24.02 -11.33
N CYS A 132 19.19 -24.54 -12.55
CA CYS A 132 20.38 -24.43 -13.40
C CYS A 132 21.67 -25.08 -12.83
N GLN A 133 21.55 -25.91 -11.79
CA GLN A 133 22.66 -26.54 -11.07
C GLN A 133 22.47 -28.06 -11.01
N SER A 134 22.57 -28.72 -9.86
CA SER A 134 22.59 -30.19 -9.77
C SER A 134 21.25 -30.84 -10.10
N ASP A 135 20.16 -30.30 -9.56
CA ASP A 135 18.91 -31.05 -9.42
C ASP A 135 17.81 -30.59 -10.38
N CYS A 136 18.04 -29.49 -11.09
CA CYS A 136 17.12 -28.96 -12.09
C CYS A 136 17.87 -28.32 -13.25
N GLN A 137 17.88 -28.99 -14.40
CA GLN A 137 18.36 -28.41 -15.65
C GLN A 137 17.41 -27.30 -16.07
N CYS A 138 17.93 -26.17 -16.54
CA CYS A 138 17.10 -25.04 -16.96
C CYS A 138 17.17 -24.77 -18.46
N TYR A 139 16.09 -24.24 -19.02
CA TYR A 139 16.03 -23.82 -20.41
C TYR A 139 16.59 -22.41 -20.59
N TYR A 140 17.65 -22.30 -21.39
CA TYR A 140 18.19 -21.03 -21.86
C TYR A 140 17.97 -20.90 -23.37
N GLY A 141 16.97 -20.12 -23.76
CA GLY A 141 16.56 -19.93 -25.16
C GLY A 141 17.48 -19.05 -26.02
N SER A 142 18.68 -18.74 -25.54
CA SER A 142 19.63 -17.93 -26.32
C SER A 142 20.35 -18.82 -27.33
N ASN A 143 20.30 -18.44 -28.62
CA ASN A 143 21.17 -19.03 -29.66
C ASN A 143 22.67 -18.85 -29.35
N ASN A 144 23.01 -18.02 -28.36
CA ASN A 144 24.36 -17.84 -27.87
C ASN A 144 24.60 -18.72 -26.64
N SER A 145 25.24 -19.87 -26.85
CA SER A 145 25.60 -20.82 -25.79
C SER A 145 26.55 -20.24 -24.75
N ILE A 146 27.17 -19.07 -24.97
CA ILE A 146 28.17 -18.46 -24.08
C ILE A 146 27.51 -17.74 -22.90
N LYS A 147 26.33 -17.14 -23.08
CA LYS A 147 25.68 -16.31 -22.05
C LYS A 147 25.41 -17.05 -20.73
N PRO A 148 24.92 -18.31 -20.72
CA PRO A 148 24.74 -19.06 -19.46
C PRO A 148 26.06 -19.32 -18.74
N LEU A 149 27.15 -19.61 -19.47
CA LEU A 149 28.47 -19.83 -18.88
C LEU A 149 29.01 -18.56 -18.20
N GLU A 150 28.82 -17.38 -18.80
CA GLU A 150 29.19 -16.10 -18.18
C GLU A 150 28.40 -15.83 -16.88
N LEU A 151 27.15 -16.30 -16.82
CA LEU A 151 26.29 -16.25 -15.64
C LEU A 151 26.63 -17.34 -14.60
N GLY A 152 27.61 -18.20 -14.86
CA GLY A 152 27.98 -19.31 -13.96
C GLY A 152 26.94 -20.44 -13.92
N VAL A 153 26.04 -20.50 -14.90
CA VAL A 153 25.04 -21.57 -15.05
C VAL A 153 25.75 -22.83 -15.55
N LYS A 154 25.62 -23.92 -14.80
CA LYS A 154 26.33 -25.18 -15.09
C LYS A 154 25.45 -26.22 -15.78
N ASN A 155 24.16 -26.23 -15.49
CA ASN A 155 23.22 -27.22 -16.00
C ASN A 155 22.07 -26.55 -16.75
N TYR A 156 22.26 -26.37 -18.05
CA TYR A 156 21.26 -25.77 -18.93
C TYR A 156 21.07 -26.57 -20.21
N THR A 157 19.98 -26.28 -20.91
CA THR A 157 19.68 -26.81 -22.22
C THR A 157 19.12 -25.72 -23.14
N LEU A 158 19.13 -25.98 -24.45
CA LEU A 158 18.46 -25.17 -25.46
C LEU A 158 17.07 -25.72 -25.81
N PHE A 159 16.61 -26.78 -25.14
CA PHE A 159 15.28 -27.35 -25.34
C PHE A 159 14.24 -26.66 -24.44
N SER A 160 13.17 -26.14 -25.04
CA SER A 160 12.12 -25.37 -24.36
C SER A 160 11.24 -26.18 -23.40
N SER A 161 11.47 -27.49 -23.26
CA SER A 161 10.75 -28.36 -22.33
C SER A 161 11.22 -28.24 -20.89
N GLU A 162 12.42 -27.68 -20.66
CA GLU A 162 13.00 -27.57 -19.31
C GLU A 162 12.54 -26.31 -18.56
N PRO A 163 12.58 -26.32 -17.22
CA PRO A 163 12.26 -25.18 -16.37
C PRO A 163 12.99 -23.89 -16.73
N ILE A 164 12.26 -22.77 -16.71
CA ILE A 164 12.83 -21.41 -16.81
C ILE A 164 12.85 -20.68 -15.47
N ARG A 165 12.34 -21.33 -14.41
CA ARG A 165 12.22 -20.82 -13.05
C ARG A 165 12.14 -21.96 -12.04
N VAL A 166 12.52 -21.71 -10.79
CA VAL A 166 12.66 -22.78 -9.79
C VAL A 166 11.33 -23.48 -9.48
N GLN A 167 10.20 -22.78 -9.55
CA GLN A 167 8.87 -23.34 -9.24
C GLN A 167 8.43 -24.43 -10.23
N GLN A 168 9.11 -24.55 -11.38
CA GLN A 168 8.86 -25.61 -12.36
C GLN A 168 9.73 -26.86 -12.12
N CYS A 169 10.70 -26.79 -11.20
CA CYS A 169 11.53 -27.92 -10.82
C CYS A 169 10.77 -28.84 -9.88
N LYS A 170 10.73 -30.15 -10.15
CA LYS A 170 10.08 -31.14 -9.27
C LYS A 170 10.62 -31.15 -7.84
N VAL A 171 11.88 -30.75 -7.65
CA VAL A 171 12.53 -30.71 -6.32
C VAL A 171 11.99 -29.58 -5.45
N PHE A 172 11.42 -28.52 -6.05
CA PHE A 172 10.81 -27.40 -5.33
C PHE A 172 9.67 -27.87 -4.41
N ASP A 173 8.90 -28.87 -4.85
CA ASP A 173 7.80 -29.48 -4.07
C ASP A 173 8.30 -30.10 -2.75
N ASN A 174 9.59 -30.45 -2.66
CA ASN A 174 10.20 -31.08 -1.49
C ASN A 174 10.95 -30.09 -0.58
N PHE A 175 11.00 -28.80 -0.89
CA PHE A 175 11.60 -27.81 0.01
C PHE A 175 10.79 -27.71 1.30
N ASP A 176 11.48 -27.85 2.44
CA ASP A 176 10.94 -27.74 3.79
C ASP A 176 11.03 -26.29 4.29
N ILE A 177 10.29 -25.39 3.63
CA ILE A 177 10.26 -23.96 3.94
C ILE A 177 8.81 -23.54 4.13
N GLN A 178 8.55 -22.81 5.21
CA GLN A 178 7.21 -22.27 5.47
C GLN A 178 6.81 -21.28 4.38
N ASN A 179 5.54 -21.33 3.97
CA ASN A 179 4.96 -20.42 2.99
C ASN A 179 5.70 -20.37 1.63
N LYS A 180 6.46 -21.41 1.25
CA LYS A 180 7.33 -21.40 0.05
C LYS A 180 6.62 -20.95 -1.22
N ASP A 181 5.37 -21.38 -1.44
CA ASP A 181 4.62 -21.06 -2.66
C ASP A 181 4.32 -19.56 -2.70
N SER A 182 3.75 -19.01 -1.62
CA SER A 182 3.47 -17.58 -1.49
C SER A 182 4.76 -16.74 -1.57
N ASN A 183 5.80 -17.16 -0.85
CA ASN A 183 7.08 -16.44 -0.82
C ASN A 183 7.76 -16.46 -2.20
N SER A 184 7.66 -17.56 -2.95
CA SER A 184 8.23 -17.66 -4.30
C SER A 184 7.51 -16.78 -5.32
N GLU A 185 6.18 -16.61 -5.20
CA GLU A 185 5.43 -15.69 -6.07
C GLU A 185 5.73 -14.23 -5.73
N ILE A 186 5.93 -13.90 -4.44
CA ILE A 186 6.39 -12.56 -4.02
C ILE A 186 7.79 -12.27 -4.59
N LEU A 187 8.74 -13.18 -4.42
CA LEU A 187 10.10 -13.02 -4.97
C LEU A 187 10.08 -12.91 -6.49
N LYS A 188 9.26 -13.70 -7.18
CA LYS A 188 9.03 -13.56 -8.62
C LYS A 188 8.51 -12.16 -8.99
N ALA A 189 7.54 -11.63 -8.26
CA ALA A 189 7.02 -10.30 -8.51
C ALA A 189 8.08 -9.21 -8.28
N PHE A 190 8.93 -9.37 -7.25
CA PHE A 190 10.06 -8.46 -7.01
C PHE A 190 11.07 -8.49 -8.15
N GLU A 191 11.47 -9.69 -8.60
CA GLU A 191 12.36 -9.84 -9.75
C GLU A 191 11.80 -9.17 -11.02
N GLN A 192 10.50 -9.39 -11.31
CA GLN A 192 9.85 -8.83 -12.50
C GLN A 192 9.69 -7.31 -12.42
N THR A 193 9.34 -6.78 -11.25
CA THR A 193 9.07 -5.35 -11.04
C THR A 193 10.36 -4.54 -10.94
N TYR A 194 11.31 -4.98 -10.13
CA TYR A 194 12.52 -4.22 -9.82
C TYR A 194 13.75 -4.64 -10.63
N LYS A 195 13.62 -5.66 -11.50
CA LYS A 195 14.73 -6.18 -12.33
C LYS A 195 15.95 -6.59 -11.50
N CYS A 196 15.70 -7.18 -10.34
CA CYS A 196 16.68 -7.67 -9.37
C CYS A 196 16.64 -9.21 -9.31
N SER A 197 17.59 -9.84 -8.63
CA SER A 197 17.51 -11.25 -8.26
C SER A 197 18.38 -11.51 -7.04
N GLY A 198 17.83 -12.23 -6.07
CA GLY A 198 18.48 -12.41 -4.79
C GLY A 198 17.71 -11.80 -3.65
N PHE A 199 17.99 -12.28 -2.44
CA PHE A 199 17.49 -11.68 -1.21
C PHE A 199 18.55 -11.89 -0.13
N CYS A 200 19.21 -10.80 0.30
CA CYS A 200 20.45 -10.84 1.09
C CYS A 200 21.62 -11.62 0.45
N SER A 201 21.55 -11.83 -0.86
CA SER A 201 22.61 -12.46 -1.66
C SER A 201 22.32 -12.25 -3.14
N ASN A 202 23.26 -11.65 -3.86
CA ASN A 202 23.14 -11.45 -5.31
C ASN A 202 23.17 -12.79 -6.05
N ASN A 203 22.17 -13.03 -6.88
CA ASN A 203 22.21 -14.11 -7.87
C ASN A 203 22.77 -13.57 -9.19
N SER A 204 23.44 -14.43 -9.97
CA SER A 204 23.90 -14.05 -11.30
C SER A 204 22.78 -14.02 -12.34
N TYR A 205 21.65 -14.69 -12.09
CA TYR A 205 20.48 -14.78 -12.97
C TYR A 205 19.17 -14.75 -12.16
N TYR A 206 18.05 -14.56 -12.86
CA TYR A 206 16.71 -14.58 -12.27
C TYR A 206 16.29 -15.99 -11.87
N VAL A 207 15.94 -16.21 -10.61
CA VAL A 207 15.67 -17.55 -10.06
C VAL A 207 14.18 -17.86 -10.03
N PHE A 208 13.37 -16.86 -9.68
CA PHE A 208 11.93 -17.00 -9.48
C PHE A 208 11.11 -16.56 -10.68
N SER A 209 11.66 -15.67 -11.51
CA SER A 209 11.13 -15.26 -12.81
C SER A 209 11.88 -15.99 -13.94
N ASP A 210 11.97 -15.41 -15.14
CA ASP A 210 12.57 -16.10 -16.29
C ASP A 210 14.09 -15.93 -16.32
N VAL A 211 14.84 -17.03 -16.24
CA VAL A 211 16.31 -17.09 -16.38
C VAL A 211 16.83 -16.40 -17.65
N ASN A 212 16.00 -16.26 -18.69
CA ASN A 212 16.34 -15.63 -19.97
C ASN A 212 16.27 -14.09 -19.94
N ASN A 213 15.77 -13.48 -18.86
CA ASN A 213 15.66 -12.02 -18.69
C ASN A 213 17.01 -11.30 -18.60
N GLY A 214 18.13 -12.02 -18.63
CA GLY A 214 19.47 -11.47 -18.64
C GLY A 214 20.07 -11.30 -17.24
N TYR A 215 20.96 -10.31 -17.10
CA TYR A 215 21.63 -10.03 -15.84
C TYR A 215 20.69 -9.22 -14.92
N PRO A 216 20.49 -9.64 -13.67
CA PRO A 216 19.76 -8.84 -12.68
C PRO A 216 20.58 -7.59 -12.31
N GLY A 217 19.88 -6.51 -11.94
CA GLY A 217 20.48 -5.23 -11.57
C GLY A 217 21.13 -5.22 -10.18
N GLY A 218 20.76 -6.16 -9.30
CA GLY A 218 21.23 -6.23 -7.91
C GLY A 218 20.37 -7.16 -7.04
N ASP A 219 20.54 -7.07 -5.73
CA ASP A 219 19.74 -7.79 -4.73
C ASP A 219 18.33 -7.20 -4.65
N CYS A 220 17.29 -8.05 -4.58
CA CYS A 220 15.93 -7.53 -4.51
C CYS A 220 15.63 -6.81 -3.20
N LYS A 221 16.25 -7.21 -2.09
CA LYS A 221 16.04 -6.53 -0.81
C LYS A 221 16.47 -5.06 -0.92
N ASP A 222 17.63 -4.80 -1.51
CA ASP A 222 18.17 -3.45 -1.64
C ASP A 222 17.27 -2.58 -2.52
N GLU A 223 16.84 -3.10 -3.68
CA GLU A 223 15.92 -2.38 -4.58
C GLU A 223 14.56 -2.09 -3.93
N ILE A 224 14.02 -3.04 -3.17
CA ILE A 224 12.77 -2.86 -2.42
C ILE A 224 12.96 -1.80 -1.33
N ILE A 225 14.07 -1.83 -0.59
CA ILE A 225 14.33 -0.84 0.46
C ILE A 225 14.49 0.55 -0.15
N ILE A 226 15.21 0.69 -1.26
CA ILE A 226 15.34 1.96 -1.98
C ILE A 226 13.96 2.43 -2.46
N PHE A 227 13.14 1.54 -3.01
CA PHE A 227 11.77 1.86 -3.42
C PHE A 227 10.93 2.34 -2.23
N VAL A 228 10.98 1.62 -1.11
CA VAL A 228 10.23 1.96 0.10
C VAL A 228 10.74 3.28 0.68
N GLU A 229 12.04 3.53 0.81
CA GLU A 229 12.59 4.81 1.28
C GLU A 229 12.13 6.00 0.41
N ASN A 230 12.21 5.84 -0.91
CA ASN A 230 11.85 6.89 -1.87
C ASN A 230 10.35 7.22 -1.85
N ASN A 231 9.50 6.21 -1.64
CA ASN A 231 8.05 6.41 -1.63
C ASN A 231 7.51 6.71 -0.23
N ASN A 232 8.10 6.18 0.84
CA ASN A 232 7.64 6.36 2.21
C ASN A 232 7.64 7.84 2.63
N ASN A 233 8.67 8.60 2.26
CA ASN A 233 8.68 10.05 2.47
C ASN A 233 7.50 10.73 1.76
N ARG A 234 7.14 10.28 0.53
CA ARG A 234 5.98 10.79 -0.20
C ARG A 234 4.68 10.41 0.50
N PHE A 235 4.56 9.19 1.01
CA PHE A 235 3.40 8.72 1.78
C PHE A 235 3.22 9.50 3.08
N ILE A 236 4.30 9.78 3.84
CA ILE A 236 4.24 10.58 5.07
C ILE A 236 3.79 12.01 4.77
N ILE A 237 4.34 12.63 3.73
CA ILE A 237 3.95 13.99 3.33
C ILE A 237 2.47 14.01 2.91
N ALA A 238 2.04 13.07 2.05
CA ALA A 238 0.67 12.98 1.58
C ALA A 238 -0.32 12.73 2.75
N SER A 239 -0.02 11.77 3.62
CA SER A 239 -0.86 11.46 4.80
C SER A 239 -0.92 12.60 5.80
N SER A 240 0.17 13.36 5.97
CA SER A 240 0.20 14.57 6.80
C SER A 240 -0.71 15.66 6.23
N ILE A 241 -0.63 15.94 4.93
CA ILE A 241 -1.49 16.93 4.24
C ILE A 241 -2.97 16.52 4.35
N MET A 242 -3.28 15.25 4.11
CA MET A 242 -4.64 14.72 4.23
C MET A 242 -5.19 14.84 5.65
N THR A 243 -4.40 14.43 6.65
CA THR A 243 -4.79 14.52 8.05
C THR A 243 -5.04 15.98 8.44
N PHE A 244 -4.17 16.90 8.02
CA PHE A 244 -4.37 18.32 8.24
C PHE A 244 -5.66 18.84 7.57
N ALA A 245 -5.94 18.44 6.32
CA ALA A 245 -7.18 18.81 5.64
C ALA A 245 -8.44 18.32 6.38
N ILE A 246 -8.42 17.10 6.93
CA ILE A 246 -9.51 16.56 7.73
C ILE A 246 -9.64 17.31 9.06
N ILE A 247 -8.54 17.67 9.72
CA ILE A 247 -8.55 18.52 10.93
C ILE A 247 -9.23 19.86 10.63
N VAL A 248 -8.83 20.53 9.55
CA VAL A 248 -9.45 21.80 9.13
C VAL A 248 -10.94 21.59 8.85
N ALA A 249 -11.31 20.54 8.12
CA ALA A 249 -12.71 20.22 7.84
C ALA A 249 -13.53 20.00 9.13
N PHE A 250 -12.95 19.32 10.13
CA PHE A 250 -13.55 19.07 11.44
C PHE A 250 -13.70 20.36 12.27
N VAL A 251 -12.66 21.20 12.34
CA VAL A 251 -12.74 22.48 13.05
C VAL A 251 -13.82 23.37 12.44
N LEU A 252 -13.87 23.45 11.10
CA LEU A 252 -14.90 24.21 10.39
C LEU A 252 -16.31 23.66 10.68
N SER A 253 -16.48 22.35 10.80
CA SER A 253 -17.78 21.73 11.08
C SER A 253 -18.24 21.96 12.52
N ILE A 254 -17.32 21.93 13.50
CA ILE A 254 -17.61 22.27 14.90
C ILE A 254 -17.95 23.75 15.08
N LEU A 255 -17.20 24.66 14.44
CA LEU A 255 -17.50 26.09 14.48
C LEU A 255 -18.90 26.40 13.93
N GLN A 256 -19.33 25.66 12.90
CA GLN A 256 -20.68 25.77 12.37
C GLN A 256 -21.73 25.25 13.36
N LEU A 257 -21.45 24.14 14.05
CA LEU A 257 -22.36 23.59 15.06
C LEU A 257 -22.57 24.59 16.22
N TYR A 258 -21.48 25.21 16.71
CA TYR A 258 -21.52 26.21 17.77
C TYR A 258 -22.39 27.42 17.39
N LYS A 259 -22.18 27.98 16.19
CA LYS A 259 -22.99 29.10 15.69
C LYS A 259 -24.47 28.73 15.53
N THR A 260 -24.75 27.54 15.01
CA THR A 260 -26.13 27.06 14.83
C THR A 260 -26.85 26.93 16.18
N SER A 261 -26.16 26.41 17.20
CA SER A 261 -26.72 26.29 18.56
C SER A 261 -27.12 27.65 19.16
N GLN A 262 -26.26 28.67 19.02
CA GLN A 262 -26.55 30.01 19.55
C GLN A 262 -27.81 30.65 18.94
N VAL A 263 -28.06 30.41 17.65
CA VAL A 263 -29.25 30.94 16.97
C VAL A 263 -30.53 30.29 17.50
N TYR A 264 -30.51 28.98 17.74
CA TYR A 264 -31.66 28.27 18.30
C TYR A 264 -31.99 28.74 19.72
N ASP A 265 -30.98 28.92 20.58
CA ASP A 265 -31.18 29.42 21.95
C ASP A 265 -31.79 30.83 21.95
N PHE A 266 -31.37 31.69 21.02
CA PHE A 266 -31.92 33.04 20.89
C PHE A 266 -33.38 33.03 20.41
N GLN A 267 -33.72 32.16 19.47
CA GLN A 267 -35.11 32.02 18.98
C GLN A 267 -36.03 31.49 20.07
N GLN A 268 -35.61 30.49 20.85
CA GLN A 268 -36.40 29.93 21.93
C GLN A 268 -36.68 30.96 23.03
N LYS A 269 -35.66 31.73 23.45
CA LYS A 269 -35.83 32.81 24.43
C LYS A 269 -36.82 33.90 23.96
N ASN A 270 -36.80 34.25 22.67
CA ASN A 270 -37.76 35.24 22.14
C ASN A 270 -39.20 34.72 22.12
N VAL A 271 -39.40 33.42 21.86
CA VAL A 271 -40.74 32.81 21.93
C VAL A 271 -41.27 32.80 23.36
N GLU A 272 -40.43 32.49 24.35
CA GLU A 272 -40.79 32.52 25.77
C GLU A 272 -41.12 33.95 26.26
N LEU A 273 -40.36 34.96 25.82
CA LEU A 273 -40.60 36.37 26.19
C LEU A 273 -41.91 36.93 25.61
N HIS A 274 -42.30 36.52 24.40
CA HIS A 274 -43.54 36.99 23.78
C HIS A 274 -44.77 36.17 24.16
N GLY A 275 -44.60 34.88 24.51
CA GLY A 275 -45.71 34.01 24.92
C GLY A 275 -46.30 34.31 26.31
N ASN A 276 -45.56 35.01 27.18
CA ASN A 276 -46.02 35.34 28.54
C ASN A 276 -46.80 36.68 28.63
N ASN A 277 -46.93 37.43 27.53
CA ASN A 277 -47.62 38.73 27.49
C ASN A 277 -49.03 38.66 26.87
N SER A 278 -49.58 37.45 26.72
CA SER A 278 -50.92 37.16 26.21
C SER A 278 -51.70 36.32 27.22
#